data_AF-A0A257K5Z8-F1
#
_entry.id   AF-A0A257K5Z8-F1
#
_cell.length_a   1.000
_cell.length_b   1.000
_cell.length_c   1.000
_cell.angle_alpha   90.00
_cell.angle_beta   90.00
_cell.angle_gamma   90.00
#
_symmetry.space_group_name_H-M   'P 1'
#
loop_
_entity.id
_entity.type
_entity.pdbx_description
1 polymer ?
#
loop_
_entity_poly.entity_id
_entity_poly.type
_entity_poly.pdbx_seq_one_letter_code
_entity_poly.pdbx_strand_id
1 'polypeptide(L)'
;MVWPVHCQMGSWGHGLHADVLAACDAWEDARQTPVRVVDKGSYPWSEHYSALQAEVPDAAEPSTQLNRALLNRLDRATTLLVAGQASSHCVRATVEHLVAHLPSGRPERIVLLADCMSPVAGFEAQAADFLRNMQAQGVRVLQADEVG
;
A
#
# COMPACT_ATOMS: atom_id res chain seq x y z
N MET A 1 -0.40 -15.59 -11.87
CA MET A 1 1.09 -15.63 -11.91
C MET A 1 1.56 -16.41 -10.69
N VAL A 2 2.73 -17.04 -10.74
CA VAL A 2 3.34 -17.71 -9.57
C VAL A 2 4.67 -17.02 -9.29
N TRP A 3 4.88 -16.58 -8.06
CA TRP A 3 6.11 -15.91 -7.63
C TRP A 3 7.11 -16.90 -7.02
N PRO A 4 8.42 -16.63 -7.10
CA PRO A 4 9.39 -17.27 -6.21
C PRO A 4 9.03 -17.02 -4.75
N VAL A 5 9.48 -17.88 -3.83
CA VAL A 5 9.30 -17.66 -2.40
C VAL A 5 9.98 -16.34 -2.00
N HIS A 6 9.22 -15.44 -1.38
CA HIS A 6 9.66 -14.14 -0.92
C HIS A 6 8.88 -13.75 0.34
N CYS A 7 9.41 -12.80 1.11
CA CYS A 7 8.77 -12.29 2.34
C CYS A 7 8.29 -13.37 3.33
N GLN A 8 8.97 -14.53 3.36
CA GLN A 8 8.56 -15.65 4.23
C GLN A 8 8.65 -15.20 5.69
N MET A 9 7.55 -15.33 6.44
CA MET A 9 7.48 -14.91 7.84
C MET A 9 8.67 -15.44 8.66
N GLY A 10 9.33 -14.52 9.37
CA GLY A 10 10.51 -14.81 10.19
C GLY A 10 11.84 -14.93 9.42
N SER A 11 11.82 -14.89 8.09
CA SER A 11 13.05 -14.77 7.29
C SER A 11 13.55 -13.32 7.22
N TRP A 12 14.82 -13.14 6.82
CA TRP A 12 15.38 -11.81 6.58
C TRP A 12 14.56 -11.00 5.56
N GLY A 13 14.10 -11.64 4.48
CA GLY A 13 13.32 -10.97 3.43
C GLY A 13 11.91 -10.55 3.83
N HIS A 14 11.44 -10.93 5.03
CA HIS A 14 10.17 -10.44 5.60
C HIS A 14 10.33 -9.10 6.33
N GLY A 15 11.54 -8.77 6.79
CA GLY A 15 11.81 -7.52 7.49
C GLY A 15 11.69 -6.28 6.60
N LEU A 16 11.48 -5.12 7.21
CA LEU A 16 11.61 -3.84 6.52
C LEU A 16 13.06 -3.62 6.08
N HIS A 17 13.24 -2.92 4.97
CA HIS A 17 14.56 -2.45 4.55
C HIS A 17 15.19 -1.60 5.66
N ALA A 18 16.50 -1.76 5.90
CA ALA A 18 17.19 -1.14 7.03
C ALA A 18 17.03 0.39 7.08
N ASP A 19 17.13 1.06 5.93
CA ASP A 19 16.97 2.52 5.87
C ASP A 19 15.53 2.97 6.16
N VAL A 20 14.53 2.17 5.80
CA VAL A 20 13.12 2.46 6.11
C VAL A 20 12.88 2.26 7.60
N LEU A 21 13.41 1.17 8.17
CA LEU A 21 13.32 0.92 9.61
C LEU A 21 13.97 2.05 10.41
N ALA A 22 15.19 2.47 10.04
CA ALA A 22 15.87 3.57 10.72
C ALA A 22 15.09 4.91 10.62
N ALA A 23 14.44 5.18 9.48
CA ALA A 23 13.58 6.35 9.34
C ALA A 23 12.30 6.25 10.19
N CYS A 24 11.71 5.05 10.30
CA CYS A 24 10.62 4.79 11.22
C CYS A 24 11.05 5.03 12.67
N ASP A 25 12.17 4.45 13.11
CA ASP A 25 12.68 4.59 14.47
C ASP A 25 12.88 6.06 14.84
N ALA A 26 13.55 6.83 13.97
CA ALA A 26 13.75 8.26 14.18
C ALA A 26 12.42 9.05 14.27
N TRP A 27 11.42 8.66 13.47
CA TRP A 27 10.10 9.27 13.52
C TRP A 27 9.33 8.89 14.80
N GLU A 28 9.39 7.63 15.21
CA GLU A 28 8.76 7.13 16.44
C GLU A 28 9.35 7.83 17.67
N ASP A 29 10.68 7.95 17.74
CA ASP A 29 11.38 8.68 18.78
C ASP A 29 10.99 10.15 18.81
N ALA A 30 10.91 10.82 17.66
CA ALA A 30 10.52 12.23 17.62
C ALA A 30 9.04 12.46 17.98
N ARG A 31 8.15 11.52 17.68
CA ARG A 31 6.70 11.66 17.87
C ARG A 31 6.17 10.94 19.10
N GLN A 32 7.01 10.17 19.79
CA GLN A 32 6.64 9.32 20.92
C GLN A 32 5.39 8.48 20.60
N THR A 33 5.32 7.99 19.37
CA THR A 33 4.17 7.28 18.82
C THR A 33 4.69 6.17 17.91
N PRO A 34 4.26 4.91 18.07
CA PRO A 34 4.70 3.83 17.22
C PRO A 34 4.12 3.94 15.81
N VAL A 35 4.93 3.57 14.82
CA VAL A 35 4.50 3.27 13.45
C VAL A 35 3.56 2.07 13.52
N ARG A 36 2.49 2.16 12.73
CA ARG A 36 1.54 1.06 12.58
C ARG A 36 2.02 0.15 11.46
N VAL A 37 2.38 -1.07 11.81
CA VAL A 37 2.60 -2.15 10.85
C VAL A 37 1.26 -2.86 10.58
N VAL A 38 1.03 -3.23 9.32
CA VAL A 38 -0.13 -4.01 8.88
C VAL A 38 0.38 -5.17 8.05
N ASP A 39 0.24 -6.38 8.58
CA ASP A 39 0.62 -7.60 7.88
C ASP A 39 -0.46 -8.02 6.88
N LYS A 40 -0.04 -8.64 5.79
CA LYS A 40 -0.92 -9.22 4.75
C LYS A 40 -0.28 -10.46 4.15
N GLY A 41 -1.08 -11.33 3.54
CA GLY A 41 -0.60 -12.52 2.82
C GLY A 41 -0.23 -13.73 3.69
N SER A 42 -0.68 -13.78 4.95
CA SER A 42 -0.46 -14.94 5.83
C SER A 42 -1.43 -16.10 5.58
N TYR A 43 -2.57 -15.84 4.91
CA TYR A 43 -3.53 -16.87 4.53
C TYR A 43 -3.08 -17.59 3.24
N PRO A 44 -2.81 -18.91 3.27
CA PRO A 44 -2.12 -19.59 2.17
C PRO A 44 -3.01 -19.83 0.93
N TRP A 45 -4.33 -19.69 1.05
CA TRP A 45 -5.28 -20.02 -0.02
C TRP A 45 -5.72 -18.81 -0.86
N SER A 46 -5.16 -17.62 -0.60
CA SER A 46 -5.47 -16.42 -1.38
C SER A 46 -4.29 -15.44 -1.40
N GLU A 47 -4.01 -14.89 -2.58
CA GLU A 47 -3.03 -13.82 -2.74
C GLU A 47 -3.55 -12.53 -2.09
N HIS A 48 -2.64 -11.67 -1.63
CA HIS A 48 -3.00 -10.50 -0.84
C HIS A 48 -2.08 -9.31 -1.22
N TYR A 49 -2.24 -8.77 -2.43
CA TYR A 49 -1.50 -7.59 -2.86
C TYR A 49 -1.89 -6.33 -2.09
N SER A 50 -3.19 -6.08 -1.94
CA SER A 50 -3.70 -4.89 -1.25
C SER A 50 -3.45 -4.99 0.26
N ALA A 51 -3.11 -3.89 0.93
CA ALA A 51 -3.10 -3.86 2.39
C ALA A 51 -4.50 -3.90 3.02
N LEU A 52 -5.55 -3.88 2.20
CA LEU A 52 -6.94 -3.73 2.64
C LEU A 52 -7.78 -5.00 2.50
N GLN A 53 -7.48 -5.88 1.55
CA GLN A 53 -8.30 -7.07 1.27
C GLN A 53 -7.51 -8.07 0.41
N ALA A 54 -7.73 -9.37 0.63
CA ALA A 54 -7.18 -10.41 -0.23
C ALA A 54 -7.78 -10.32 -1.65
N GLU A 55 -7.08 -10.85 -2.65
CA GLU A 55 -7.53 -10.86 -4.04
C GLU A 55 -8.84 -11.65 -4.19
N VAL A 56 -8.96 -12.76 -3.46
CA VAL A 56 -10.21 -13.51 -3.29
C VAL A 56 -10.47 -13.70 -1.79
N PRO A 57 -11.38 -12.91 -1.19
CA PRO A 57 -11.73 -13.05 0.22
C PRO A 57 -12.42 -14.39 0.50
N ASP A 58 -11.98 -15.08 1.55
CA ASP A 58 -12.63 -16.27 2.07
C ASP A 58 -13.58 -15.89 3.20
N ALA A 59 -14.87 -16.22 3.04
CA ALA A 59 -15.91 -15.86 3.99
C ALA A 59 -15.69 -16.44 5.40
N ALA A 60 -14.95 -17.54 5.51
CA ALA A 60 -14.60 -18.16 6.78
C ALA A 60 -13.34 -17.57 7.43
N GLU A 61 -12.57 -16.75 6.69
CA GLU A 61 -11.29 -16.18 7.16
C GLU A 61 -11.35 -14.65 7.24
N PRO A 62 -11.59 -14.07 8.44
CA PRO A 62 -11.70 -12.63 8.63
C PRO A 62 -10.48 -11.83 8.14
N SER A 63 -9.26 -12.41 8.19
CA SER A 63 -8.04 -11.72 7.76
C SER A 63 -7.96 -11.47 6.24
N THR A 64 -8.81 -12.14 5.45
CA THR A 64 -8.90 -11.94 3.99
C THR A 64 -9.94 -10.89 3.59
N GLN A 65 -10.81 -10.52 4.53
CA GLN A 65 -11.91 -9.58 4.30
C GLN A 65 -11.42 -8.13 4.26
N LEU A 66 -12.28 -7.22 3.77
CA LEU A 66 -11.96 -5.80 3.72
C LEU A 66 -11.68 -5.25 5.12
N ASN A 67 -10.47 -4.72 5.33
CA ASN A 67 -10.01 -4.15 6.58
C ASN A 67 -10.63 -2.76 6.82
N ARG A 68 -11.90 -2.76 7.24
CA ARG A 68 -12.67 -1.55 7.56
C ARG A 68 -12.02 -0.72 8.66
N ALA A 69 -11.33 -1.36 9.61
CA ALA A 69 -10.64 -0.66 10.68
C ALA A 69 -9.48 0.19 10.15
N LEU A 70 -8.71 -0.34 9.19
CA LEU A 70 -7.65 0.41 8.52
C LEU A 70 -8.22 1.54 7.65
N LEU A 71 -9.25 1.26 6.85
CA LEU A 71 -9.95 2.29 6.05
C LEU A 71 -10.43 3.46 6.91
N ASN A 72 -11.16 3.17 7.99
CA ASN A 72 -11.70 4.19 8.89
C ASN A 72 -10.61 5.01 9.58
N ARG A 73 -9.42 4.45 9.75
CA ARG A 73 -8.27 5.19 10.29
C ARG A 73 -7.66 6.10 9.23
N LEU A 74 -7.40 5.57 8.03
CA LEU A 74 -6.79 6.31 6.93
C LEU A 74 -7.70 7.47 6.47
N ASP A 75 -9.02 7.28 6.47
CA ASP A 75 -10.01 8.29 6.04
C ASP A 75 -10.01 9.57 6.91
N ARG A 76 -9.48 9.49 8.13
CA ARG A 76 -9.31 10.63 9.04
C ARG A 76 -8.17 11.56 8.61
N ALA A 77 -7.24 11.08 7.78
CA ALA A 77 -6.15 11.89 7.31
C ALA A 77 -6.66 12.94 6.29
N THR A 78 -6.11 14.14 6.36
CA THR A 78 -6.35 15.18 5.35
C THR A 78 -5.66 14.84 4.03
N THR A 79 -4.49 14.20 4.12
CA THR A 79 -3.67 13.75 2.99
C THR A 79 -3.13 12.35 3.28
N LEU A 80 -3.20 11.47 2.28
CA LEU A 80 -2.65 10.13 2.31
C LEU A 80 -1.51 10.04 1.29
N LEU A 81 -0.27 10.13 1.75
CA LEU A 81 0.91 9.91 0.92
C LEU A 81 1.15 8.41 0.75
N VAL A 82 1.41 7.97 -0.47
CA VAL A 82 1.64 6.57 -0.82
C VAL A 82 2.93 6.44 -1.63
N ALA A 83 3.84 5.60 -1.12
CA ALA A 83 5.12 5.25 -1.71
C ALA A 83 5.42 3.77 -1.45
N GLY A 84 6.45 3.22 -2.08
CA GLY A 84 6.93 1.86 -1.85
C GLY A 84 6.74 0.92 -3.04
N GLN A 85 6.69 -0.39 -2.77
CA GLN A 85 6.87 -1.42 -3.78
C GLN A 85 5.78 -2.51 -3.72
N ALA A 86 5.33 -3.07 -4.85
CA ALA A 86 5.58 -2.61 -6.22
C ALA A 86 4.42 -1.72 -6.73
N SER A 87 4.73 -0.71 -7.54
CA SER A 87 3.73 0.17 -8.19
C SER A 87 2.79 -0.59 -9.13
N SER A 88 3.20 -1.74 -9.66
CA SER A 88 2.36 -2.59 -10.49
C SER A 88 1.43 -3.55 -9.72
N HIS A 89 1.69 -3.77 -8.42
CA HIS A 89 1.00 -4.81 -7.63
C HIS A 89 0.50 -4.28 -6.28
N CYS A 90 1.31 -4.32 -5.22
CA CYS A 90 0.87 -4.00 -3.87
C CYS A 90 0.38 -2.55 -3.72
N VAL A 91 1.13 -1.59 -4.27
CA VAL A 91 0.74 -0.18 -4.24
C VAL A 91 -0.54 0.02 -5.05
N ARG A 92 -0.57 -0.50 -6.29
CA ARG A 92 -1.75 -0.42 -7.17
C ARG A 92 -3.01 -0.96 -6.50
N ALA A 93 -2.98 -2.22 -6.05
CA ALA A 93 -4.14 -2.88 -5.45
C ALA A 93 -4.57 -2.20 -4.14
N THR A 94 -3.64 -1.64 -3.37
CA THR A 94 -3.97 -0.87 -2.16
C THR A 94 -4.70 0.43 -2.53
N VAL A 95 -4.18 1.16 -3.50
CA VAL A 95 -4.74 2.46 -3.89
C VAL A 95 -6.07 2.31 -4.61
N GLU A 96 -6.22 1.30 -5.47
CA GLU A 96 -7.51 0.94 -6.09
C GLU A 96 -8.56 0.65 -5.01
N HIS A 97 -8.23 -0.14 -3.97
CA HIS A 97 -9.14 -0.37 -2.85
C HIS A 97 -9.39 0.88 -1.99
N LEU A 98 -8.40 1.77 -1.83
CA LEU A 98 -8.63 3.06 -1.15
C LEU A 98 -9.64 3.90 -1.93
N VAL A 99 -9.44 4.09 -3.23
CA VAL A 99 -10.37 4.87 -4.08
C VAL A 99 -11.76 4.25 -4.08
N ALA A 100 -11.87 2.93 -4.13
CA ALA A 100 -13.15 2.23 -4.13
C ALA A 100 -13.88 2.21 -2.77
N HIS A 101 -13.14 2.29 -1.65
CA HIS A 101 -13.71 1.99 -0.32
C HIS A 101 -13.45 3.02 0.77
N LEU A 102 -12.72 4.11 0.51
CA LEU A 102 -12.59 5.20 1.47
C LEU A 102 -13.99 5.74 1.81
N PRO A 103 -14.41 5.73 3.09
CA PRO A 103 -15.73 6.19 3.49
C PRO A 103 -16.06 7.62 3.06
N SER A 104 -15.06 8.51 3.03
CA SER A 104 -15.27 9.89 2.62
C SER A 104 -15.43 10.08 1.11
N GLY A 105 -15.06 9.09 0.28
CA GLY A 105 -15.15 9.19 -1.18
C GLY A 105 -14.29 10.30 -1.77
N ARG A 106 -13.13 10.61 -1.16
CA ARG A 106 -12.25 11.73 -1.53
C ARG A 106 -10.91 11.27 -2.09
N PRO A 107 -10.86 10.80 -3.35
CA PRO A 107 -9.62 10.34 -3.99
C PRO A 107 -8.56 11.44 -4.09
N GLU A 108 -8.95 12.72 -4.12
CA GLU A 108 -8.04 13.87 -4.18
C GLU A 108 -7.15 14.04 -2.94
N ARG A 109 -7.46 13.34 -1.85
CA ARG A 109 -6.62 13.27 -0.66
C ARG A 109 -5.47 12.28 -0.80
N ILE A 110 -5.57 11.33 -1.72
CA ILE A 110 -4.51 10.35 -1.97
C ILE A 110 -3.47 10.99 -2.89
N VAL A 111 -2.20 10.86 -2.50
CA VAL A 111 -1.04 11.35 -3.25
C VAL A 111 -0.11 10.18 -3.48
N LEU A 112 0.14 9.86 -4.75
CA LEU A 112 1.14 8.88 -5.17
C LEU A 112 2.46 9.61 -5.41
N LEU A 113 3.52 9.18 -4.72
CA LEU A 113 4.88 9.69 -4.90
C LEU A 113 5.58 8.87 -5.99
N ALA A 114 5.52 9.36 -7.23
CA ALA A 114 5.86 8.61 -8.44
C ALA A 114 7.34 8.21 -8.51
N ASP A 115 8.25 9.06 -8.01
CA ASP A 115 9.69 8.81 -7.85
C ASP A 115 10.03 7.89 -6.67
N CYS A 116 9.08 7.65 -5.76
CA CYS A 116 9.26 6.81 -4.58
C CYS A 116 8.65 5.41 -4.75
N MET A 117 8.50 4.95 -5.99
CA MET A 117 7.96 3.63 -6.32
C MET A 117 8.55 3.08 -7.61
N SER A 118 8.51 1.75 -7.78
CA SER A 118 8.89 1.09 -9.03
C SER A 118 8.01 -0.13 -9.31
N PRO A 119 7.83 -0.50 -10.58
CA PRO A 119 7.12 -1.73 -10.93
C PRO A 119 8.02 -2.96 -10.70
N VAL A 120 7.39 -4.12 -10.59
CA VAL A 120 8.09 -5.38 -10.88
C VAL A 120 8.57 -5.35 -12.34
N ALA A 121 9.79 -5.78 -12.60
CA ALA A 121 10.36 -5.81 -13.95
C ALA A 121 9.43 -6.57 -14.93
N GLY A 122 9.16 -5.97 -16.09
CA GLY A 122 8.21 -6.48 -17.09
C GLY A 122 6.75 -6.05 -16.89
N PHE A 123 6.46 -5.26 -15.85
CA PHE A 123 5.12 -4.71 -15.56
C PHE A 123 5.07 -3.18 -15.63
N GLU A 124 5.99 -2.56 -16.36
CA GLU A 124 6.10 -1.11 -16.49
C GLU A 124 4.83 -0.51 -17.12
N ALA A 125 4.26 -1.17 -18.12
CA ALA A 125 3.01 -0.74 -18.75
C ALA A 125 1.84 -0.72 -17.74
N GLN A 126 1.72 -1.76 -16.91
CA GLN A 126 0.68 -1.85 -15.90
C GLN A 126 0.80 -0.75 -14.83
N ALA A 127 2.02 -0.44 -14.39
CA ALA A 127 2.24 0.67 -13.47
C ALA A 127 1.92 2.03 -14.11
N ALA A 128 2.29 2.24 -15.38
CA ALA A 128 1.97 3.46 -16.10
C ALA A 128 0.45 3.63 -16.31
N ASP A 129 -0.26 2.56 -16.64
CA ASP A 129 -1.73 2.54 -16.71
C ASP A 129 -2.36 2.86 -15.35
N PHE A 130 -1.86 2.25 -14.27
CA PHE A 130 -2.30 2.52 -12.92
C PHE A 130 -2.21 4.02 -12.57
N LEU A 131 -1.04 4.64 -12.76
CA LEU A 131 -0.85 6.05 -12.44
C LEU A 131 -1.83 6.95 -13.22
N ARG A 132 -1.99 6.70 -14.53
CA ARG A 132 -2.96 7.43 -15.38
C ARG A 132 -4.40 7.24 -14.90
N ASN A 133 -4.79 6.02 -14.60
CA ASN A 133 -6.15 5.68 -14.17
C ASN A 133 -6.48 6.29 -12.79
N MET A 134 -5.52 6.31 -11.87
CA MET A 134 -5.70 6.95 -10.57
C MET A 134 -5.81 8.47 -10.71
N GLN A 135 -4.95 9.07 -11.53
CA GLN A 135 -5.01 10.51 -11.82
C GLN A 135 -6.35 10.90 -12.45
N ALA A 136 -6.89 10.11 -13.38
CA ALA A 136 -8.20 10.32 -13.97
C ALA A 136 -9.36 10.22 -12.96
N GLN A 137 -9.17 9.47 -11.87
CA GLN A 137 -10.11 9.36 -10.75
C GLN A 137 -9.91 10.45 -9.69
N GLY A 138 -8.99 11.38 -9.89
CA GLY A 138 -8.75 12.51 -8.99
C GLY A 138 -7.64 12.30 -7.96
N VAL A 139 -6.98 11.14 -7.94
CA VAL A 139 -5.77 10.92 -7.13
C VAL A 139 -4.67 11.85 -7.63
N ARG A 140 -3.91 12.45 -6.71
CA ARG A 140 -2.78 13.29 -7.05
C ARG A 140 -1.55 12.42 -7.30
N VAL A 141 -0.80 12.72 -8.35
CA VAL A 141 0.48 12.05 -8.65
C VAL A 141 1.54 13.13 -8.65
N LEU A 142 2.51 13.03 -7.75
CA LEU A 142 3.55 14.03 -7.49
C LEU A 142 4.92 13.35 -7.38
N GLN A 143 5.97 14.14 -7.55
CA GLN A 143 7.31 13.82 -7.09
C GLN A 143 7.45 14.16 -5.60
N ALA A 144 8.45 13.59 -4.93
CA ALA A 144 8.65 13.80 -3.50
C ALA A 144 8.92 15.27 -3.14
N ASP A 145 9.61 16.02 -4.02
CA ASP A 145 9.93 17.43 -3.84
C ASP A 145 8.76 18.40 -4.09
N GLU A 146 7.66 17.90 -4.65
CA GLU A 146 6.41 18.64 -4.86
C GLU A 146 5.45 18.54 -3.65
N VAL A 147 5.80 17.74 -2.64
CA VAL A 147 5.02 17.60 -1.40
C VAL A 147 5.40 18.72 -0.43
N GLY A 148 4.46 19.65 -0.20
CA GLY A 148 4.59 20.76 0.76
C GLY A 148 4.33 20.39 2.20
#